data_AF-A0A9E3QI00-F1
#
_entry.id   AF-A0A9E3QI00-F1
#
_cell.length_a   1.000
_cell.length_b   1.000
_cell.length_c   1.000
_cell.angle_alpha   90.00
_cell.angle_beta   90.00
_cell.angle_gamma   90.00
#
_symmetry.space_group_name_H-M   'P 1'
#
loop_
_entity.id
_entity.type
_entity.pdbx_description
1 polymer ?
#
loop_
_entity_poly.entity_id
_entity_poly.type
_entity_poly.pdbx_seq_one_letter_code
_entity_poly.pdbx_strand_id
1 'polypeptide(L)'
;MSPRKFARGRRPRRRAAIPYLEGLEARSLLSTAQVLAPAGGPSYVPGEFLVQFKPGVGEAARAAVRGQVAATLAESIQTVAMRDAGAGVLERLTLPADRPVDAAIRALENNPNVAYAEPNWIYTHQVVSNDPYYTNGRLWGMYGAHTTPSNPYGSRAGEAWAQYTDPAQVGSKGVYVGIIDEGIQYTHLDLDANAWTNPNDPVDGIDNDGDGYIDDIHGWDFVNNDNTIYDGGTTGRVDKHGTHVTGTIGAEGGNGTGVVGVNWNVTYISAKFLGQNGGTTANAIKAVDYITTLKTRDGLNVVATNNSWGGGG
;
A
#
# COMPACT_ATOMS: atom_id res chain seq x y z
N MET A 1 -57.18 23.46 -39.85
CA MET A 1 -57.74 22.41 -38.98
C MET A 1 -57.71 21.07 -39.70
N SER A 2 -57.23 20.06 -38.98
CA SER A 2 -57.22 18.61 -39.29
C SER A 2 -56.08 18.04 -40.17
N PRO A 3 -55.36 16.98 -39.71
CA PRO A 3 -54.07 16.56 -40.25
C PRO A 3 -54.15 15.30 -41.13
N ARG A 4 -53.35 15.21 -42.19
CA ARG A 4 -53.14 13.97 -42.96
C ARG A 4 -51.98 13.17 -42.37
N LYS A 5 -52.33 11.98 -41.86
CA LYS A 5 -51.44 10.92 -41.38
C LYS A 5 -50.48 10.47 -42.49
N PHE A 6 -49.18 10.53 -42.24
CA PHE A 6 -48.18 9.72 -42.97
C PHE A 6 -47.69 8.60 -42.06
N ALA A 7 -48.12 7.38 -42.39
CA ALA A 7 -47.60 6.15 -41.83
C ALA A 7 -46.15 5.95 -42.33
N ARG A 8 -45.18 5.91 -41.41
CA ARG A 8 -43.83 5.41 -41.72
C ARG A 8 -43.76 3.94 -41.30
N GLY A 9 -43.59 3.08 -42.31
CA GLY A 9 -43.44 1.65 -42.15
C GLY A 9 -42.24 1.28 -41.29
N ARG A 10 -42.46 0.32 -40.39
CA ARG A 10 -41.41 -0.36 -39.63
C ARG A 10 -40.53 -1.15 -40.60
N ARG A 11 -39.26 -0.77 -40.74
CA ARG A 11 -38.24 -1.64 -41.33
C ARG A 11 -37.87 -2.73 -40.30
N PRO A 12 -37.75 -4.00 -40.69
CA PRO A 12 -37.24 -5.03 -39.79
C PRO A 12 -35.75 -4.78 -39.57
N ARG A 13 -35.35 -4.51 -38.31
CA ARG A 13 -33.93 -4.51 -37.95
C ARG A 13 -33.44 -5.96 -37.97
N ARG A 14 -32.53 -6.25 -38.90
CA ARG A 14 -31.76 -7.50 -38.95
C ARG A 14 -31.12 -7.72 -37.58
N ARG A 15 -31.43 -8.84 -36.93
CA ARG A 15 -30.69 -9.33 -35.76
C ARG A 15 -29.28 -9.68 -36.25
N ALA A 16 -28.28 -8.94 -35.77
CA ALA A 16 -26.90 -9.39 -35.84
C ALA A 16 -26.78 -10.58 -34.88
N ALA A 17 -26.32 -11.71 -35.40
CA ALA A 17 -25.97 -12.88 -34.60
C ALA A 17 -24.75 -12.51 -33.74
N ILE A 18 -24.89 -12.64 -32.43
CA ILE A 18 -23.77 -12.58 -31.49
C ILE A 18 -23.14 -13.97 -31.49
N PRO A 19 -21.84 -14.12 -31.82
CA PRO A 19 -21.18 -15.41 -31.76
C PRO A 19 -21.07 -15.90 -30.31
N TYR A 20 -21.42 -17.16 -30.15
CA TYR A 20 -21.23 -18.00 -28.96
C TYR A 20 -19.82 -17.85 -28.39
N LEU A 21 -19.71 -17.50 -27.10
CA LEU A 21 -18.51 -17.75 -26.30
C LEU A 21 -18.59 -19.20 -25.81
N GLU A 22 -17.94 -20.11 -26.53
CA GLU A 22 -17.70 -21.47 -26.08
C GLU A 22 -16.54 -21.51 -25.07
N GLY A 23 -16.72 -22.28 -23.99
CA GLY A 23 -15.70 -23.17 -23.43
C GLY A 23 -14.57 -22.56 -22.60
N LEU A 24 -14.82 -22.34 -21.29
CA LEU A 24 -13.75 -22.43 -20.28
C LEU A 24 -13.50 -23.92 -19.97
N GLU A 25 -12.56 -24.53 -20.69
CA GLU A 25 -11.99 -25.83 -20.30
C GLU A 25 -10.77 -25.62 -19.40
N ALA A 26 -10.79 -26.28 -18.24
CA ALA A 26 -9.82 -26.14 -17.18
C ALA A 26 -8.64 -27.12 -17.36
N ARG A 27 -7.44 -26.53 -17.38
CA ARG A 27 -6.18 -26.99 -16.77
C ARG A 27 -5.73 -28.44 -17.00
N SER A 28 -4.65 -28.56 -17.76
CA SER A 28 -3.63 -29.61 -17.59
C SER A 28 -2.26 -28.95 -17.48
N LEU A 29 -1.54 -29.23 -16.40
CA LEU A 29 -0.14 -29.69 -16.36
C LEU A 29 0.44 -29.50 -14.93
N LEU A 30 0.66 -30.63 -14.25
CA LEU A 30 1.53 -30.74 -13.09
C LEU A 30 2.99 -30.77 -13.57
N SER A 31 3.87 -29.97 -12.96
CA SER A 31 5.28 -30.33 -12.83
C SER A 31 5.93 -29.58 -11.65
N THR A 32 6.44 -30.40 -10.74
CA THR A 32 7.34 -30.16 -9.61
C THR A 32 8.02 -28.79 -9.50
N ALA A 33 7.73 -28.09 -8.40
CA ALA A 33 8.71 -27.28 -7.68
C ALA A 33 8.40 -27.39 -6.19
N GLN A 34 9.39 -27.77 -5.37
CA GLN A 34 9.34 -27.49 -3.94
C GLN A 34 9.29 -25.97 -3.80
N VAL A 35 8.09 -25.45 -3.57
CA VAL A 35 7.88 -24.04 -3.26
C VAL A 35 8.27 -23.87 -1.79
N LEU A 36 9.45 -23.30 -1.55
CA LEU A 36 9.64 -22.48 -0.36
C LEU A 36 8.55 -21.40 -0.42
N ALA A 37 7.49 -21.59 0.38
CA ALA A 37 6.39 -20.65 0.44
C ALA A 37 6.95 -19.27 0.80
N PRO A 38 6.63 -18.20 0.05
CA PRO A 38 6.90 -16.85 0.53
C PRO A 38 6.14 -16.67 1.84
N ALA A 39 6.80 -16.09 2.84
CA ALA A 39 6.11 -15.60 4.04
C ALA A 39 5.15 -14.49 3.57
N GLY A 40 3.87 -14.83 3.41
CA GLY A 40 2.84 -13.90 2.90
C GLY A 40 1.91 -14.45 1.80
N GLY A 41 1.77 -15.78 1.63
CA GLY A 41 0.59 -16.32 0.92
C GLY A 41 -0.72 -15.91 1.60
N PRO A 42 -1.87 -15.85 0.90
CA PRO A 42 -3.15 -15.52 1.53
C PRO A 42 -3.36 -16.43 2.74
N SER A 43 -3.64 -15.84 3.89
CA SER A 43 -3.95 -16.62 5.09
C SER A 43 -5.36 -17.20 4.94
N TYR A 44 -5.61 -18.37 5.52
CA TYR A 44 -6.96 -18.93 5.65
C TYR A 44 -7.33 -19.01 7.13
N VAL A 45 -8.62 -19.03 7.46
CA VAL A 45 -9.09 -19.12 8.84
C VAL A 45 -8.59 -20.45 9.45
N PRO A 46 -7.81 -20.43 10.55
CA PRO A 46 -7.23 -21.65 11.11
C PRO A 46 -8.30 -22.69 11.44
N GLY A 47 -8.09 -23.92 10.95
CA GLY A 47 -9.01 -25.04 11.15
C GLY A 47 -10.27 -24.99 10.29
N GLU A 48 -10.47 -23.97 9.43
CA GLU A 48 -11.66 -23.87 8.57
C GLU A 48 -11.37 -24.14 7.10
N PHE A 49 -12.32 -24.81 6.45
CA PHE A 49 -12.31 -25.08 5.01
C PHE A 49 -13.74 -25.18 4.47
N LEU A 50 -13.87 -25.08 3.15
CA LEU A 50 -15.13 -25.13 2.42
C LEU A 50 -15.22 -26.44 1.64
N VAL A 51 -16.39 -27.07 1.64
CA VAL A 51 -16.69 -28.28 0.85
C VAL A 51 -17.93 -28.04 0.01
N GLN A 52 -17.75 -27.99 -1.30
CA GLN A 52 -18.86 -27.95 -2.25
C GLN A 52 -19.30 -29.37 -2.54
N PHE A 53 -20.55 -29.70 -2.23
CA PHE A 53 -21.14 -30.99 -2.58
C PHE A 53 -21.69 -30.98 -4.01
N LYS A 54 -21.74 -32.16 -4.63
CA LYS A 54 -22.42 -32.34 -5.92
C LYS A 54 -23.95 -32.16 -5.75
N PRO A 55 -24.68 -31.78 -6.82
CA PRO A 55 -26.14 -31.67 -6.76
C PRO A 55 -26.82 -32.95 -6.26
N GLY A 56 -27.87 -32.80 -5.45
CA GLY A 56 -28.68 -33.93 -4.96
C GLY A 56 -28.08 -34.74 -3.80
N VAL A 57 -26.89 -34.39 -3.31
CA VAL A 57 -26.30 -35.06 -2.14
C VAL A 57 -27.10 -34.71 -0.87
N GLY A 58 -27.80 -35.70 -0.32
CA GLY A 58 -28.63 -35.56 0.88
C GLY A 58 -27.82 -35.39 2.17
N GLU A 59 -28.47 -34.91 3.23
CA GLU A 59 -27.83 -34.61 4.52
C GLU A 59 -27.07 -35.80 5.12
N ALA A 60 -27.61 -37.01 5.04
CA ALA A 60 -26.95 -38.20 5.57
C ALA A 60 -25.60 -38.47 4.87
N ALA A 61 -25.51 -38.25 3.56
CA ALA A 61 -24.28 -38.40 2.80
C ALA A 61 -23.29 -37.27 3.12
N ARG A 62 -23.76 -36.03 3.29
CA ARG A 62 -22.92 -34.89 3.73
C ARG A 62 -22.36 -35.13 5.15
N ALA A 63 -23.18 -35.66 6.06
CA ALA A 63 -22.75 -36.04 7.40
C ALA A 63 -21.66 -37.13 7.40
N ALA A 64 -21.78 -38.11 6.51
CA ALA A 64 -20.74 -39.13 6.33
C ALA A 64 -19.42 -38.53 5.82
N VAL A 65 -19.48 -37.57 4.89
CA VAL A 65 -18.29 -36.86 4.38
C VAL A 65 -17.61 -36.06 5.49
N ARG A 66 -18.38 -35.33 6.32
CA ARG A 66 -17.83 -34.63 7.50
C ARG A 66 -17.17 -35.61 8.48
N GLY A 67 -17.82 -36.75 8.72
CA GLY A 67 -17.29 -37.82 9.57
C GLY A 67 -15.97 -38.42 9.07
N GLN A 68 -15.76 -38.53 7.75
CA GLN A 68 -14.52 -39.02 7.15
C GLN A 68 -13.28 -38.23 7.60
N VAL A 69 -13.44 -36.91 7.80
CA VAL A 69 -12.36 -36.00 8.19
C VAL A 69 -12.47 -35.49 9.62
N ALA A 70 -13.42 -36.03 10.40
CA ALA A 70 -13.74 -35.59 11.76
C ALA A 70 -14.01 -34.07 11.87
N ALA A 71 -14.63 -33.50 10.83
CA ALA A 71 -14.99 -32.09 10.82
C ALA A 71 -16.40 -31.86 11.37
N THR A 72 -16.60 -30.70 11.99
CA THR A 72 -17.92 -30.22 12.43
C THR A 72 -18.49 -29.22 11.42
N LEU A 73 -19.80 -29.25 11.21
CA LEU A 73 -20.48 -28.28 10.36
C LEU A 73 -20.54 -26.94 11.10
N ALA A 74 -19.90 -25.90 10.55
CA ALA A 74 -20.02 -24.54 11.05
C ALA A 74 -21.19 -23.82 10.37
N GLU A 75 -21.33 -23.98 9.05
CA GLU A 75 -22.36 -23.28 8.28
C GLU A 75 -22.71 -24.03 7.00
N SER A 76 -23.99 -24.04 6.64
CA SER A 76 -24.48 -24.53 5.37
C SER A 76 -24.87 -23.35 4.48
N ILE A 77 -24.12 -23.14 3.41
CA ILE A 77 -24.27 -22.03 2.47
C ILE A 77 -24.99 -22.55 1.22
N GLN A 78 -26.20 -22.02 1.00
CA GLN A 78 -26.96 -22.26 -0.22
C GLN A 78 -27.62 -20.94 -0.65
N THR A 79 -27.00 -20.25 -1.59
CA THR A 79 -27.51 -18.97 -2.10
C THR A 79 -28.70 -19.17 -3.03
N VAL A 80 -29.45 -18.10 -3.33
CA VAL A 80 -30.54 -18.13 -4.32
C VAL A 80 -30.01 -18.55 -5.69
N ALA A 81 -28.89 -17.96 -6.12
CA ALA A 81 -28.24 -18.32 -7.40
C ALA A 81 -27.82 -19.80 -7.46
N MET A 82 -27.31 -20.36 -6.35
CA MET A 82 -27.00 -21.79 -6.28
C MET A 82 -28.26 -22.66 -6.43
N ARG A 83 -29.37 -22.28 -5.78
CA ARG A 83 -30.65 -22.99 -5.94
C ARG A 83 -31.17 -22.92 -7.36
N ASP A 84 -31.15 -21.73 -7.96
CA ASP A 84 -31.64 -21.50 -9.33
C ASP A 84 -30.79 -22.25 -10.37
N ALA A 85 -29.49 -22.38 -10.12
CA ALA A 85 -28.56 -23.15 -10.96
C ALA A 85 -28.59 -24.67 -10.67
N GLY A 86 -29.37 -25.14 -9.70
CA GLY A 86 -29.38 -26.54 -9.27
C GLY A 86 -28.05 -27.02 -8.68
N ALA A 87 -27.21 -26.11 -8.18
CA ALA A 87 -25.94 -26.43 -7.55
C ALA A 87 -26.15 -27.11 -6.19
N GLY A 88 -25.19 -27.97 -5.81
CA GLY A 88 -25.18 -28.59 -4.48
C GLY A 88 -24.91 -27.58 -3.36
N VAL A 89 -25.04 -28.02 -2.12
CA VAL A 89 -24.78 -27.19 -0.93
C VAL A 89 -23.27 -26.99 -0.75
N LEU A 90 -22.87 -25.79 -0.35
CA LEU A 90 -21.52 -25.49 0.13
C LEU A 90 -21.53 -25.53 1.65
N GLU A 91 -20.62 -26.29 2.28
CA GLU A 91 -20.50 -26.31 3.74
C GLU A 91 -19.18 -25.71 4.18
N ARG A 92 -19.24 -24.79 5.14
CA ARG A 92 -18.08 -24.35 5.91
C ARG A 92 -17.90 -25.28 7.09
N LEU A 93 -16.73 -25.90 7.15
CA LEU A 93 -16.41 -26.95 8.11
C LEU A 93 -15.25 -26.52 9.00
N THR A 94 -15.28 -26.95 10.26
CA THR A 94 -14.23 -26.73 11.24
C THR A 94 -13.56 -28.05 11.63
N LEU A 95 -12.24 -28.03 11.77
CA LEU A 95 -11.42 -29.14 12.25
C LEU A 95 -10.97 -28.92 13.70
N PRO A 96 -10.72 -29.99 14.45
CA PRO A 96 -9.95 -29.92 15.69
C PRO A 96 -8.58 -29.26 15.49
N ALA A 97 -8.07 -28.55 16.51
CA ALA A 97 -6.86 -27.73 16.41
C ALA A 97 -5.57 -28.50 16.04
N ASP A 98 -5.54 -29.82 16.23
CA ASP A 98 -4.42 -30.72 15.91
C ASP A 98 -4.47 -31.27 14.47
N ARG A 99 -5.52 -30.96 13.70
CA ARG A 99 -5.74 -31.50 12.36
C ARG A 99 -5.40 -30.45 11.29
N PRO A 100 -4.47 -30.75 10.37
CA PRO A 100 -4.08 -29.79 9.35
C PRO A 100 -5.11 -29.79 8.20
N VAL A 101 -5.52 -28.58 7.78
CA VAL A 101 -6.59 -28.34 6.80
C VAL A 101 -6.29 -28.98 5.44
N ASP A 102 -5.03 -28.94 5.01
CA ASP A 102 -4.56 -29.53 3.75
C ASP A 102 -4.71 -31.06 3.70
N ALA A 103 -4.56 -31.75 4.84
CA ALA A 103 -4.80 -33.20 4.92
C ALA A 103 -6.29 -33.52 4.80
N ALA A 104 -7.17 -32.72 5.39
CA ALA A 104 -8.62 -32.90 5.27
C ALA A 104 -9.09 -32.68 3.83
N ILE A 105 -8.61 -31.63 3.16
CA ILE A 105 -8.93 -31.35 1.76
C ILE A 105 -8.48 -32.53 0.87
N ARG A 106 -7.22 -32.98 1.01
CA ARG A 106 -6.71 -34.15 0.24
C ARG A 106 -7.52 -35.41 0.46
N ALA A 107 -7.99 -35.65 1.69
CA ALA A 107 -8.84 -36.81 1.98
C ALA A 107 -10.20 -36.77 1.25
N LEU A 108 -10.67 -35.56 0.89
CA LEU A 108 -11.95 -35.36 0.22
C LEU A 108 -11.85 -35.25 -1.31
N GLU A 109 -10.65 -35.06 -1.89
CA GLU A 109 -10.43 -34.88 -3.33
C GLU A 109 -11.09 -35.97 -4.19
N ASN A 110 -11.08 -37.23 -3.72
CA ASN A 110 -11.63 -38.37 -4.45
C ASN A 110 -13.02 -38.82 -3.95
N ASN A 111 -13.67 -38.06 -3.06
CA ASN A 111 -14.97 -38.44 -2.55
C ASN A 111 -16.06 -38.24 -3.64
N PRO A 112 -16.87 -39.27 -3.97
CA PRO A 112 -17.83 -39.18 -5.07
C PRO A 112 -18.93 -38.14 -4.84
N ASN A 113 -19.17 -37.71 -3.59
CA ASN A 113 -20.18 -36.70 -3.24
C ASN A 113 -19.62 -35.27 -3.23
N VAL A 114 -18.30 -35.09 -3.28
CA VAL A 114 -17.63 -33.78 -3.20
C VAL A 114 -17.30 -33.31 -4.61
N ALA A 115 -17.65 -32.07 -4.92
CA ALA A 115 -17.27 -31.40 -6.16
C ALA A 115 -15.88 -30.76 -6.03
N TYR A 116 -15.63 -30.07 -4.91
CA TYR A 116 -14.31 -29.59 -4.51
C TYR A 116 -14.27 -29.33 -3.00
N ALA A 117 -13.05 -29.25 -2.46
CA ALA A 117 -12.78 -28.74 -1.13
C ALA A 117 -11.61 -27.75 -1.19
N GLU A 118 -11.68 -26.66 -0.45
CA GLU A 118 -10.65 -25.61 -0.45
C GLU A 118 -10.56 -24.91 0.92
N PRO A 119 -9.44 -24.26 1.26
CA PRO A 119 -9.33 -23.50 2.50
C PRO A 119 -10.33 -22.33 2.57
N ASN A 120 -10.78 -21.96 3.77
CA ASN A 120 -11.56 -20.74 3.95
C ASN A 120 -10.63 -19.51 3.93
N TRP A 121 -10.32 -19.00 2.74
CA TRP A 121 -9.37 -17.91 2.54
C TRP A 121 -9.84 -16.61 3.20
N ILE A 122 -8.91 -15.92 3.86
CA ILE A 122 -9.11 -14.56 4.37
C ILE A 122 -8.77 -13.60 3.24
N TYR A 123 -9.76 -12.81 2.82
CA TYR A 123 -9.55 -11.68 1.92
C TYR A 123 -9.30 -10.42 2.74
N THR A 124 -8.17 -9.75 2.48
CA THR A 124 -7.83 -8.46 3.08
C THR A 124 -7.85 -7.36 2.00
N HIS A 125 -8.15 -6.13 2.42
CA HIS A 125 -7.88 -4.96 1.60
C HIS A 125 -6.38 -4.68 1.68
N GLN A 126 -5.71 -4.54 0.54
CA GLN A 126 -4.31 -4.16 0.49
C GLN A 126 -4.21 -2.67 0.22
N VAL A 127 -3.31 -1.97 0.91
CA VAL A 127 -3.01 -0.58 0.60
C VAL A 127 -2.21 -0.49 -0.69
N VAL A 128 -2.66 0.35 -1.62
CA VAL A 128 -1.98 0.69 -2.87
C VAL A 128 -2.12 2.19 -3.09
N SER A 129 -1.04 2.85 -3.52
CA SER A 129 -1.06 4.29 -3.81
C SER A 129 -1.97 4.57 -5.02
N ASN A 130 -2.83 5.58 -4.88
CA ASN A 130 -3.67 6.12 -5.94
C ASN A 130 -3.04 7.37 -6.60
N ASP A 131 -1.80 7.71 -6.22
CA ASP A 131 -1.15 8.95 -6.61
C ASP A 131 -0.79 8.93 -8.10
N PRO A 132 -1.03 10.02 -8.87
CA PRO A 132 -0.98 9.99 -10.34
C PRO A 132 0.35 9.51 -10.90
N TYR A 133 1.48 9.88 -10.29
CA TYR A 133 2.81 9.49 -10.77
C TYR A 133 3.25 8.09 -10.33
N TYR A 134 2.62 7.52 -9.31
CA TYR A 134 2.73 6.09 -9.00
C TYR A 134 1.84 5.24 -9.91
N THR A 135 0.61 5.67 -10.17
CA THR A 135 -0.33 4.86 -10.98
C THR A 135 0.05 4.83 -12.47
N ASN A 136 0.74 5.87 -12.97
CA ASN A 136 1.17 5.94 -14.38
C ASN A 136 2.57 5.39 -14.67
N GLY A 137 3.23 4.72 -13.72
CA GLY A 137 4.51 4.06 -13.96
C GLY A 137 5.76 4.93 -13.77
N ARG A 138 5.64 6.22 -13.40
CA ARG A 138 6.80 7.13 -13.34
C ARG A 138 7.69 6.92 -12.12
N LEU A 139 7.14 6.40 -11.04
CA LEU A 139 7.91 6.02 -9.85
C LEU A 139 8.46 4.60 -9.96
N TRP A 140 9.21 4.34 -11.04
CA TRP A 140 9.71 3.00 -11.41
C TRP A 140 10.45 2.30 -10.25
N GLY A 141 11.15 3.08 -9.43
CA GLY A 141 11.92 2.59 -8.28
C GLY A 141 11.07 2.10 -7.12
N MET A 142 9.77 2.44 -7.05
CA MET A 142 8.87 1.99 -5.97
C MET A 142 8.28 0.59 -6.23
N TYR A 143 8.35 0.12 -7.46
CA TYR A 143 7.81 -1.17 -7.87
C TYR A 143 8.69 -2.34 -7.45
N GLY A 144 8.11 -3.53 -7.48
CA GLY A 144 8.78 -4.80 -7.27
C GLY A 144 8.34 -5.84 -8.30
N ALA A 145 8.78 -7.08 -8.16
CA ALA A 145 8.46 -8.15 -9.11
C ALA A 145 6.94 -8.47 -9.17
N HIS A 146 6.21 -8.18 -8.10
CA HIS A 146 4.80 -8.48 -7.88
C HIS A 146 3.90 -7.24 -7.87
N THR A 147 4.42 -6.06 -8.18
CA THR A 147 3.60 -4.86 -8.41
C THR A 147 3.12 -4.75 -9.86
N THR A 148 2.23 -3.79 -10.13
CA THR A 148 1.88 -3.36 -11.48
C THR A 148 2.14 -1.85 -11.60
N PRO A 149 3.06 -1.40 -12.47
CA PRO A 149 3.99 -2.18 -13.29
C PRO A 149 4.91 -3.11 -12.48
N SER A 150 5.32 -4.23 -13.07
CA SER A 150 6.30 -5.13 -12.46
C SER A 150 7.70 -4.61 -12.74
N ASN A 151 8.53 -4.55 -11.70
CA ASN A 151 9.94 -4.22 -11.82
C ASN A 151 10.75 -4.95 -10.73
N PRO A 152 11.44 -6.06 -11.06
CA PRO A 152 12.21 -6.83 -10.07
C PRO A 152 13.43 -6.08 -9.50
N TYR A 153 13.81 -4.96 -10.10
CA TYR A 153 14.96 -4.14 -9.70
C TYR A 153 14.59 -2.92 -8.84
N GLY A 154 13.29 -2.69 -8.58
CA GLY A 154 12.87 -1.60 -7.70
C GLY A 154 12.99 -1.97 -6.22
N SER A 155 12.67 -1.00 -5.36
CA SER A 155 12.79 -1.09 -3.91
C SER A 155 11.77 -2.01 -3.26
N ARG A 156 10.73 -2.44 -4.01
CA ARG A 156 9.60 -3.22 -3.50
C ARG A 156 8.73 -2.45 -2.49
N ALA A 157 8.76 -1.12 -2.52
CA ALA A 157 7.92 -0.30 -1.66
C ALA A 157 6.42 -0.61 -1.82
N GLY A 158 5.94 -0.76 -3.06
CA GLY A 158 4.53 -1.13 -3.33
C GLY A 158 4.11 -2.48 -2.71
N GLU A 159 5.03 -3.45 -2.64
CA GLU A 159 4.78 -4.75 -2.00
C GLU A 159 4.79 -4.65 -0.47
N ALA A 160 5.63 -3.78 0.09
CA ALA A 160 5.65 -3.49 1.52
C ALA A 160 4.36 -2.78 1.96
N TRP A 161 3.88 -1.80 1.19
CA TRP A 161 2.61 -1.12 1.47
C TRP A 161 1.42 -2.08 1.45
N ALA A 162 1.41 -3.02 0.50
CA ALA A 162 0.35 -4.02 0.36
C ALA A 162 0.24 -5.00 1.54
N GLN A 163 1.19 -5.00 2.48
CA GLN A 163 1.08 -5.73 3.75
C GLN A 163 0.13 -5.07 4.75
N TYR A 164 -0.15 -3.77 4.58
CA TYR A 164 -1.06 -3.01 5.43
C TYR A 164 -2.48 -3.01 4.87
N THR A 165 -3.44 -2.80 5.76
CA THR A 165 -4.86 -2.69 5.44
C THR A 165 -5.40 -1.26 5.57
N ASP A 166 -4.62 -0.36 6.15
CA ASP A 166 -4.95 1.06 6.36
C ASP A 166 -3.75 1.93 5.92
N PRO A 167 -3.94 2.91 5.01
CA PRO A 167 -2.90 3.85 4.59
C PRO A 167 -2.18 4.56 5.75
N ALA A 168 -2.87 4.82 6.86
CA ALA A 168 -2.28 5.45 8.04
C ALA A 168 -1.20 4.59 8.71
N GLN A 169 -1.15 3.28 8.42
CA GLN A 169 -0.16 2.35 8.93
C GLN A 169 1.08 2.26 8.04
N VAL A 170 1.07 2.87 6.85
CA VAL A 170 2.22 2.91 5.96
C VAL A 170 3.20 3.99 6.46
N GLY A 171 4.08 3.58 7.38
CA GLY A 171 4.99 4.48 8.10
C GLY A 171 4.38 4.97 9.42
N SER A 172 4.97 6.03 10.00
CA SER A 172 4.49 6.66 11.24
C SER A 172 4.98 8.11 11.35
N LYS A 173 4.09 9.03 11.75
CA LYS A 173 4.45 10.42 12.12
C LYS A 173 5.33 10.50 13.39
N GLY A 174 5.46 9.40 14.13
CA GLY A 174 6.40 9.31 15.25
C GLY A 174 7.82 8.93 14.83
N VAL A 175 8.09 8.77 13.53
CA VAL A 175 9.42 8.49 12.98
C VAL A 175 9.93 9.74 12.30
N TYR A 176 11.09 10.22 12.74
CA TYR A 176 11.67 11.47 12.26
C TYR A 176 12.89 11.22 11.37
N VAL A 177 13.00 11.99 10.28
CA VAL A 177 14.15 11.98 9.37
C VAL A 177 14.68 13.40 9.19
N GLY A 178 15.95 13.62 9.51
CA GLY A 178 16.62 14.90 9.25
C GLY A 178 17.05 14.99 7.79
N ILE A 179 16.71 16.08 7.10
CA ILE A 179 17.09 16.34 5.71
C ILE A 179 18.18 17.41 5.71
N ILE A 180 19.42 16.99 5.55
CA ILE A 180 20.58 17.89 5.53
C ILE A 180 20.92 18.17 4.06
N ASP A 181 20.38 19.28 3.52
CA ASP A 181 20.39 19.55 2.07
C ASP A 181 20.25 21.07 1.77
N GLU A 182 19.68 21.43 0.62
CA GLU A 182 19.44 22.83 0.22
C GLU A 182 18.13 23.43 0.73
N GLY A 183 17.40 22.76 1.61
CA GLY A 183 16.10 23.22 2.10
C GLY A 183 14.92 22.54 1.39
N ILE A 184 13.70 22.84 1.85
CA ILE A 184 12.50 22.08 1.48
C ILE A 184 11.34 23.04 1.31
N GLN A 185 10.62 22.94 0.18
CA GLN A 185 9.31 23.57 0.03
C GLN A 185 8.28 22.87 0.92
N TYR A 186 8.33 23.12 2.22
CA TYR A 186 7.49 22.43 3.21
C TYR A 186 5.99 22.74 3.03
N THR A 187 5.63 23.79 2.30
CA THR A 187 4.24 24.13 1.92
C THR A 187 3.77 23.43 0.65
N HIS A 188 4.59 22.56 0.04
CA HIS A 188 4.19 21.76 -1.10
C HIS A 188 3.05 20.82 -0.69
N LEU A 189 1.97 20.76 -1.50
CA LEU A 189 0.74 19.99 -1.24
C LEU A 189 0.93 18.48 -1.02
N ASP A 190 2.14 17.99 -1.21
CA ASP A 190 2.49 16.57 -1.12
C ASP A 190 3.54 16.31 -0.02
N LEU A 191 3.92 17.36 0.72
CA LEU A 191 4.96 17.34 1.75
C LEU A 191 4.48 17.98 3.05
N ASP A 192 3.59 18.98 3.00
CA ASP A 192 3.13 19.75 4.14
C ASP A 192 2.61 18.88 5.30
N ALA A 193 1.86 17.83 5.00
CA ALA A 193 1.35 16.90 5.99
C ALA A 193 2.47 16.17 6.76
N ASN A 194 3.64 15.97 6.15
CA ASN A 194 4.80 15.26 6.72
C ASN A 194 5.87 16.22 7.29
N ALA A 195 5.66 17.54 7.22
CA ALA A 195 6.58 18.52 7.80
C ALA A 195 6.58 18.44 9.34
N TRP A 196 7.76 18.44 9.95
CA TRP A 196 7.88 18.65 11.39
C TRP A 196 7.47 20.08 11.74
N THR A 197 6.77 20.26 12.85
CA THR A 197 6.55 21.56 13.48
C THR A 197 7.16 21.50 14.87
N ASN A 198 8.09 22.39 15.21
CA ASN A 198 8.67 22.49 16.54
C ASN A 198 7.54 22.87 17.53
N PRO A 199 7.13 21.97 18.44
CA PRO A 199 6.06 22.29 19.39
C PRO A 199 6.54 23.24 20.51
N ASN A 200 7.85 23.46 20.64
CA ASN A 200 8.45 24.22 21.72
C ASN A 200 8.89 25.63 21.30
N ASP A 201 8.87 25.95 20.00
CA ASP A 201 9.34 27.23 19.46
C ASP A 201 8.28 27.89 18.55
N PRO A 202 7.22 28.50 19.14
CA PRO A 202 6.23 29.28 18.39
C PRO A 202 6.84 30.51 17.72
N VAL A 203 6.17 31.03 16.67
CA VAL A 203 6.63 32.21 15.92
C VAL A 203 6.42 33.50 16.71
N ASP A 204 7.37 33.86 17.58
CA ASP A 204 7.31 35.07 18.40
C ASP A 204 8.59 35.91 18.39
N GLY A 205 9.62 35.47 17.67
CA GLY A 205 10.92 36.12 17.54
C GLY A 205 11.86 35.83 18.70
N ILE A 206 11.59 34.81 19.50
CA ILE A 206 12.38 34.38 20.66
C ILE A 206 12.73 32.91 20.46
N ASP A 207 13.97 32.54 20.81
CA ASP A 207 14.36 31.13 21.00
C ASP A 207 13.72 30.61 22.30
N ASN A 208 12.54 29.98 22.21
CA ASN A 208 11.76 29.56 23.36
C ASN A 208 12.26 28.25 23.99
N ASP A 209 12.94 27.40 23.22
CA ASP A 209 13.42 26.09 23.67
C ASP A 209 14.93 26.08 24.03
N GLY A 210 15.62 27.19 23.79
CA GLY A 210 16.99 27.46 24.20
C GLY A 210 18.03 26.68 23.42
N ASP A 211 17.76 26.35 22.15
CA ASP A 211 18.66 25.61 21.27
C ASP A 211 19.63 26.47 20.45
N GLY A 212 19.46 27.79 20.53
CA GLY A 212 20.26 28.78 19.82
C GLY A 212 19.70 29.19 18.47
N TYR A 213 18.51 28.72 18.09
CA TYR A 213 17.81 29.05 16.85
C TYR A 213 16.47 29.72 17.19
N ILE A 214 16.19 30.85 16.53
CA ILE A 214 14.98 31.65 16.82
C ILE A 214 13.87 31.24 15.86
N ASP A 215 12.72 30.83 16.38
CA ASP A 215 11.53 30.43 15.62
C ASP A 215 11.84 29.31 14.60
N ASP A 216 12.58 28.26 14.97
CA ASP A 216 13.05 27.16 14.09
C ASP A 216 11.95 26.13 13.72
N ILE A 217 10.75 26.64 13.45
CA ILE A 217 9.46 25.92 13.40
C ILE A 217 9.51 24.65 12.53
N HIS A 218 10.26 24.64 11.42
CA HIS A 218 10.33 23.50 10.50
C HIS A 218 11.76 22.98 10.31
N GLY A 219 12.70 23.46 11.13
CA GLY A 219 14.13 23.34 10.90
C GLY A 219 14.85 24.68 10.86
N TRP A 220 16.12 24.64 10.48
CA TRP A 220 16.98 25.82 10.41
C TRP A 220 17.72 25.96 9.07
N ASP A 221 17.93 27.20 8.63
CA ASP A 221 18.80 27.55 7.51
C ASP A 221 20.16 28.07 7.98
N PHE A 222 21.18 27.24 7.87
CA PHE A 222 22.58 27.57 8.19
C PHE A 222 23.27 28.41 7.12
N VAL A 223 22.71 28.53 5.91
CA VAL A 223 23.25 29.37 4.83
C VAL A 223 22.98 30.84 5.15
N ASN A 224 21.72 31.17 5.45
CA ASN A 224 21.29 32.53 5.74
C ASN A 224 21.26 32.84 7.24
N ASN A 225 21.35 31.81 8.09
CA ASN A 225 21.26 31.89 9.54
C ASN A 225 19.93 32.46 10.01
N ASP A 226 18.84 31.87 9.51
CA ASP A 226 17.46 32.21 9.84
C ASP A 226 16.55 30.96 9.81
N ASN A 227 15.27 31.17 10.10
CA ASN A 227 14.24 30.13 10.13
C ASN A 227 13.56 29.87 8.78
N THR A 228 14.06 30.45 7.68
CA THR A 228 13.47 30.29 6.36
C THR A 228 14.09 29.09 5.64
N ILE A 229 13.52 27.90 5.88
CA ILE A 229 14.03 26.65 5.30
C ILE A 229 13.81 26.49 3.78
N TYR A 230 13.31 27.54 3.10
CA TYR A 230 13.02 27.56 1.66
C TYR A 230 13.17 28.96 1.04
N ASP A 231 14.15 29.09 0.16
CA ASP A 231 14.52 30.26 -0.63
C ASP A 231 14.07 30.17 -2.10
N GLY A 232 13.51 29.04 -2.54
CA GLY A 232 13.24 28.74 -3.94
C GLY A 232 12.23 29.66 -4.63
N GLY A 233 11.51 30.50 -3.87
CA GLY A 233 10.48 31.39 -4.36
C GLY A 233 9.41 30.64 -5.18
N THR A 234 8.75 31.34 -6.12
CA THR A 234 7.71 30.71 -6.97
C THR A 234 8.27 29.81 -8.08
N THR A 235 9.57 29.86 -8.35
CA THR A 235 10.18 29.11 -9.46
C THR A 235 10.89 27.83 -9.03
N GLY A 236 11.05 27.62 -7.72
CA GLY A 236 11.70 26.44 -7.14
C GLY A 236 13.13 26.20 -7.62
N ARG A 237 13.89 27.24 -7.98
CA ARG A 237 15.19 27.06 -8.63
C ARG A 237 16.33 26.73 -7.68
N VAL A 238 16.22 27.13 -6.41
CA VAL A 238 17.31 27.06 -5.43
C VAL A 238 17.23 25.81 -4.56
N ASP A 239 16.03 25.40 -4.10
CA ASP A 239 15.90 24.29 -3.13
C ASP A 239 15.13 23.06 -3.67
N LYS A 240 15.20 22.84 -4.99
CA LYS A 240 14.52 21.74 -5.67
C LYS A 240 15.05 20.37 -5.27
N HIS A 241 16.34 20.25 -5.01
CA HIS A 241 17.03 19.02 -4.67
C HIS A 241 16.59 18.54 -3.30
N GLY A 242 16.67 19.39 -2.28
CA GLY A 242 16.18 19.08 -0.93
C GLY A 242 14.68 18.76 -0.92
N THR A 243 13.87 19.51 -1.67
CA THR A 243 12.44 19.19 -1.88
C THR A 243 12.24 17.82 -2.55
N HIS A 244 13.02 17.50 -3.58
CA HIS A 244 12.91 16.25 -4.35
C HIS A 244 13.33 15.01 -3.54
N VAL A 245 14.45 15.10 -2.79
CA VAL A 245 14.90 13.99 -1.93
C VAL A 245 13.90 13.76 -0.80
N THR A 246 13.32 14.83 -0.24
CA THR A 246 12.26 14.74 0.78
C THR A 246 11.03 14.04 0.23
N GLY A 247 10.58 14.38 -0.99
CA GLY A 247 9.45 13.68 -1.64
C GLY A 247 9.72 12.20 -1.90
N THR A 248 10.96 11.82 -2.19
CA THR A 248 11.34 10.40 -2.36
C THR A 248 11.20 9.64 -1.03
N ILE A 249 11.57 10.28 0.09
CA ILE A 249 11.50 9.68 1.43
C ILE A 249 10.05 9.63 1.92
N GLY A 250 9.31 10.73 1.75
CA GLY A 250 8.12 11.02 2.51
C GLY A 250 7.14 12.00 1.87
N ALA A 251 6.95 11.96 0.55
CA ALA A 251 5.72 12.52 -0.01
C ALA A 251 4.50 11.77 0.56
N GLU A 252 3.44 12.50 0.88
CA GLU A 252 2.19 11.91 1.36
C GLU A 252 1.68 10.90 0.33
N GLY A 253 1.23 9.73 0.81
CA GLY A 253 0.77 8.67 -0.07
C GLY A 253 -0.72 8.42 0.07
N GLY A 254 -1.37 8.07 -1.04
CA GLY A 254 -2.79 7.77 -1.08
C GLY A 254 -3.70 9.01 -1.10
N ASN A 255 -3.13 10.20 -1.25
CA ASN A 255 -3.88 11.47 -1.28
C ASN A 255 -4.38 11.82 -2.70
N GLY A 256 -3.98 11.05 -3.72
CA GLY A 256 -4.41 11.23 -5.11
C GLY A 256 -3.75 12.42 -5.80
N THR A 257 -2.66 12.94 -5.23
CA THR A 257 -1.91 14.10 -5.72
C THR A 257 -0.48 13.67 -6.01
N GLY A 258 0.19 14.35 -6.95
CA GLY A 258 1.64 14.24 -7.11
C GLY A 258 2.21 12.81 -7.15
N VAL A 259 3.17 12.59 -6.27
CA VAL A 259 4.00 11.38 -6.15
C VAL A 259 3.66 10.67 -4.83
N VAL A 260 4.50 9.72 -4.40
CA VAL A 260 4.38 9.09 -3.09
C VAL A 260 5.78 8.77 -2.59
N GLY A 261 6.03 9.01 -1.31
CA GLY A 261 7.29 8.64 -0.65
C GLY A 261 7.35 7.16 -0.34
N VAL A 262 8.55 6.65 -0.03
CA VAL A 262 8.69 5.28 0.52
C VAL A 262 7.84 5.13 1.80
N ASN A 263 7.78 6.18 2.61
CA ASN A 263 6.94 6.27 3.81
C ASN A 263 5.82 7.27 3.55
N TRP A 264 4.56 6.84 3.57
CA TRP A 264 3.43 7.74 3.36
C TRP A 264 3.22 8.65 4.56
N ASN A 265 3.50 8.10 5.75
CA ASN A 265 3.49 8.80 7.03
C ASN A 265 4.91 8.82 7.59
N VAL A 266 5.50 10.00 7.70
CA VAL A 266 6.80 10.24 8.32
C VAL A 266 6.85 11.70 8.75
N THR A 267 7.78 12.05 9.63
CA THR A 267 8.03 13.46 9.93
C THR A 267 9.44 13.83 9.49
N TYR A 268 9.57 14.81 8.59
CA TYR A 268 10.87 15.30 8.17
C TYR A 268 11.22 16.64 8.85
N ILE A 269 12.50 16.85 9.11
CA ILE A 269 13.04 18.09 9.70
C ILE A 269 14.06 18.65 8.71
N SER A 270 13.99 19.95 8.40
CA SER A 270 14.96 20.57 7.51
C SER A 270 16.21 21.01 8.26
N ALA A 271 17.38 20.77 7.70
CA ALA A 271 18.63 21.38 8.13
C ALA A 271 19.36 21.86 6.88
N LYS A 272 18.99 23.06 6.42
CA LYS A 272 19.48 23.63 5.17
C LYS A 272 20.90 24.14 5.38
N PHE A 273 21.85 23.63 4.61
CA PHE A 273 23.24 24.09 4.66
C PHE A 273 23.82 24.39 3.28
N LEU A 274 23.08 24.05 2.21
CA LEU A 274 23.38 24.35 0.82
C LEU A 274 22.44 25.46 0.32
N GLY A 275 22.99 26.42 -0.40
CA GLY A 275 22.23 27.44 -1.13
C GLY A 275 22.60 27.44 -2.61
N GLN A 276 22.21 28.50 -3.32
CA GLN A 276 22.45 28.64 -4.77
C GLN A 276 23.92 28.45 -5.19
N ASN A 277 24.85 28.81 -4.31
CA ASN A 277 26.30 28.75 -4.55
C ASN A 277 26.98 27.56 -3.83
N GLY A 278 26.20 26.58 -3.35
CA GLY A 278 26.67 25.48 -2.51
C GLY A 278 26.66 25.85 -1.02
N GLY A 279 27.48 25.15 -0.24
CA GLY A 279 27.57 25.32 1.21
C GLY A 279 28.97 25.00 1.72
N THR A 280 29.15 25.08 3.05
CA THR A 280 30.45 24.87 3.69
C THR A 280 30.41 23.66 4.62
N THR A 281 31.57 23.03 4.83
CA THR A 281 31.72 21.95 5.83
C THR A 281 31.34 22.43 7.24
N ALA A 282 31.58 23.70 7.58
CA ALA A 282 31.19 24.28 8.85
C ALA A 282 29.65 24.28 9.03
N ASN A 283 28.91 24.67 7.99
CA ASN A 283 27.44 24.64 8.03
C ASN A 283 26.91 23.20 8.00
N ALA A 284 27.57 22.27 7.29
CA ALA A 284 27.23 20.86 7.34
C ALA A 284 27.37 20.27 8.75
N ILE A 285 28.46 20.63 9.47
CA ILE A 285 28.66 20.22 10.87
C ILE A 285 27.55 20.76 11.76
N LYS A 286 27.20 22.05 11.62
CA LYS A 286 26.09 22.65 12.40
C LYS A 286 24.75 21.98 12.11
N ALA A 287 24.46 21.64 10.85
CA ALA A 287 23.25 20.93 10.47
C ALA A 287 23.17 19.53 11.09
N VAL A 288 24.28 18.79 11.10
CA VAL A 288 24.35 17.48 11.77
C VAL A 288 24.16 17.63 13.29
N ASP A 289 24.81 18.63 13.90
CA ASP A 289 24.72 18.89 15.34
C ASP A 289 23.31 19.29 15.77
N TYR A 290 22.63 20.11 14.99
CA TYR A 290 21.23 20.50 15.20
C TYR A 290 20.30 19.28 15.22
N ILE A 291 20.33 18.44 14.20
CA ILE A 291 19.51 17.21 14.18
C ILE A 291 19.88 16.25 15.31
N THR A 292 21.16 16.21 15.70
CA THR A 292 21.63 15.41 16.84
C THR A 292 21.09 15.96 18.17
N THR A 293 20.99 17.28 18.30
CA THR A 293 20.43 17.95 19.49
C THR A 293 18.94 17.64 19.63
N LEU A 294 18.15 17.80 18.57
CA LEU A 294 16.74 17.41 18.57
C LEU A 294 16.53 15.94 19.00
N LYS A 295 17.43 15.05 18.55
CA LYS A 295 17.40 13.64 18.95
C LYS A 295 17.75 13.41 20.43
N THR A 296 18.84 14.00 20.90
CA THR A 296 19.49 13.61 22.17
C THR A 296 19.05 14.47 23.34
N ARG A 297 18.83 15.76 23.12
CA ARG A 297 18.34 16.73 24.11
C ARG A 297 16.81 16.70 24.17
N ASP A 298 16.15 16.77 23.02
CA ASP A 298 14.68 16.96 22.96
C ASP A 298 13.92 15.64 22.83
N GLY A 299 14.65 14.53 22.67
CA GLY A 299 14.10 13.18 22.68
C GLY A 299 13.29 12.83 21.43
N LEU A 300 13.43 13.58 20.34
CA LEU A 300 12.78 13.23 19.08
C LEU A 300 13.29 11.88 18.59
N ASN A 301 12.37 11.07 18.05
CA ASN A 301 12.70 9.77 17.47
C ASN A 301 13.27 9.92 16.05
N VAL A 302 14.37 10.66 15.93
CA VAL A 302 15.14 10.79 14.69
C VAL A 302 15.87 9.47 14.44
N VAL A 303 15.45 8.74 13.42
CA VAL A 303 16.01 7.40 13.10
C VAL A 303 17.08 7.45 12.02
N ALA A 304 17.10 8.52 11.22
CA ALA A 304 18.03 8.67 10.11
C ALA A 304 18.24 10.15 9.75
N THR A 305 19.36 10.44 9.08
CA THR A 305 19.55 11.67 8.31
C THR A 305 19.80 11.33 6.85
N ASN A 306 19.21 12.11 5.95
CA ASN A 306 19.50 12.05 4.52
C ASN A 306 20.57 13.10 4.17
N ASN A 307 21.63 12.67 3.49
CA ASN A 307 22.80 13.47 3.17
C ASN A 307 23.11 13.34 1.68
N SER A 308 22.28 13.94 0.82
CA SER A 308 22.39 13.83 -0.64
C SER A 308 23.41 14.83 -1.21
N TRP A 309 24.57 14.90 -0.60
CA TRP A 309 25.64 15.83 -0.95
C TRP A 309 27.00 15.14 -0.82
N GLY A 310 27.98 15.68 -1.52
CA GLY A 310 29.34 15.18 -1.51
C GLY A 310 30.27 16.17 -2.17
N GLY A 311 31.52 16.20 -1.74
CA GLY A 311 32.53 17.10 -2.29
C GLY A 311 33.71 17.26 -1.35
N GLY A 312 34.91 17.38 -1.94
CA GLY A 312 36.17 17.56 -1.22
C GLY A 312 36.80 16.25 -0.75
N GLY A 313 38.06 16.02 -1.16
CA GLY A 313 38.86 14.83 -0.86
C GLY A 313 39.42 14.18 -2.11
#